data_AF-U9V280-F1
#
_entry.id   AF-U9V280-F1
#
_cell.length_a   1.000
_cell.length_b   1.000
_cell.length_c   1.000
_cell.angle_alpha   90.00
_cell.angle_beta   90.00
_cell.angle_gamma   90.00
#
_symmetry.space_group_name_H-M   'P 1'
#
loop_
_entity.id
_entity.type
_entity.pdbx_description
1 polymer ?
#
loop_
_entity_poly.entity_id
_entity_poly.type
_entity_poly.pdbx_seq_one_letter_code
_entity_poly.pdbx_strand_id
1 'polypeptide(L)'
;MMLENVISEWIRCMNEYYRLNSDGNHRYEVPNIYDQLKNDLMEFVKANRALIQEQVNTSIIYSHPQAYYASRKLTEILNQKSFEYITEISDQEKTQCYECIIEN
;
A
#
# COMPACT_ATOMS: atom_id res chain seq x y z
N MET A 1 24.44 29.52 2.73
CA MET A 1 23.66 28.56 3.53
C MET A 1 24.64 27.51 4.05
N MET A 2 24.83 27.41 5.36
CA MET A 2 25.78 26.43 5.95
C MET A 2 25.13 25.05 6.00
N LEU A 3 25.89 24.00 5.71
CA LEU A 3 25.40 22.61 5.72
C LEU A 3 24.76 22.23 7.08
N GLU A 4 25.36 22.70 8.17
CA GLU A 4 24.86 22.47 9.54
C GLU A 4 23.44 23.03 9.73
N ASN A 5 23.13 24.19 9.15
CA ASN A 5 21.78 24.78 9.22
C ASN A 5 20.77 23.93 8.43
N VAL A 6 21.17 23.40 7.28
CA VAL A 6 20.30 22.53 6.46
C VAL A 6 20.00 21.23 7.19
N ILE A 7 21.02 20.60 7.77
CA ILE A 7 20.87 19.35 8.53
C ILE A 7 19.99 19.59 9.78
N SER A 8 20.21 20.70 10.49
CA SER A 8 19.42 21.05 11.69
C SER A 8 17.95 21.25 11.37
N GLU A 9 17.64 21.96 10.28
CA GLU A 9 16.27 22.19 9.84
C GLU A 9 15.59 20.90 9.35
N TRP A 10 16.32 20.03 8.65
CA TRP A 10 15.80 18.70 8.28
C TRP A 10 15.43 17.88 9.51
N ILE A 11 16.32 17.78 10.51
CA ILE A 11 16.07 17.05 11.75
C ILE A 11 14.87 17.64 12.51
N ARG A 12 14.77 18.97 12.58
CA ARG A 12 13.63 19.66 13.21
C ARG A 12 12.31 19.26 12.55
N CYS A 13 12.24 19.35 11.21
CA CYS A 13 11.04 19.03 10.44
C CYS A 13 10.63 17.56 10.60
N MET A 14 11.61 16.64 10.56
CA MET A 14 11.39 15.21 10.79
C MET A 14 10.80 14.92 12.17
N ASN A 15 11.38 15.53 13.21
CA ASN A 15 10.91 15.34 14.59
C ASN A 15 9.50 15.88 14.79
N GLU A 16 9.19 17.05 14.22
CA GLU A 16 7.84 17.62 14.28
C GLU A 16 6.83 16.75 13.55
N TYR A 17 7.18 16.23 12.36
CA TYR A 17 6.33 15.30 11.61
C TYR A 17 5.96 14.07 12.44
N TYR A 18 6.95 13.36 13.00
CA TYR A 18 6.67 12.17 13.79
C TYR A 18 5.95 12.47 15.10
N ARG A 19 6.24 13.60 15.76
CA ARG A 19 5.49 14.04 16.94
C ARG A 19 4.01 14.22 16.61
N LEU A 20 3.70 14.94 15.53
CA LEU A 20 2.33 15.25 15.11
C LEU A 20 1.57 14.04 14.56
N ASN A 21 2.27 13.03 14.01
CA ASN A 21 1.66 11.84 13.41
C ASN A 21 1.77 10.58 14.28
N SER A 22 2.24 10.73 15.53
CA SER A 22 2.45 9.61 16.46
C SER A 22 1.16 8.97 16.96
N ASP A 23 0.04 9.70 16.96
CA ASP A 23 -1.27 9.27 17.46
C ASP A 23 -2.13 8.56 16.40
N GLY A 24 -1.62 8.40 15.18
CA GLY A 24 -2.35 7.82 14.05
C GLY A 24 -3.41 8.74 13.44
N ASN A 25 -3.65 9.93 14.01
CA ASN A 25 -4.61 10.89 13.49
C ASN A 25 -3.85 11.95 12.69
N HIS A 26 -3.63 11.66 11.40
CA HIS A 26 -2.73 12.42 10.54
C HIS A 26 -3.15 13.89 10.35
N ARG A 27 -2.62 14.78 11.20
CA ARG A 27 -2.69 16.23 10.99
C ARG A 27 -1.46 16.62 10.17
N TYR A 28 -1.61 16.52 8.85
CA TYR A 28 -0.56 16.64 7.82
C TYR A 28 0.09 18.04 7.67
N GLU A 29 -0.04 18.92 8.64
CA GLU A 29 0.46 20.28 8.53
C GLU A 29 1.48 20.52 9.63
N VAL A 30 2.72 20.12 9.37
CA VAL A 30 3.86 20.71 10.07
C VAL A 30 3.93 22.17 9.60
N PRO A 31 3.67 23.15 10.47
CA PRO A 31 3.73 24.55 10.07
C PRO A 31 5.17 24.93 9.76
N ASN A 32 5.38 25.77 8.73
CA ASN A 32 6.68 26.40 8.45
C ASN A 32 7.80 25.44 7.98
N ILE A 33 7.45 24.44 7.15
CA ILE A 33 8.41 23.70 6.33
C ILE A 33 8.50 24.39 4.96
N TYR A 34 9.70 24.65 4.45
CA TYR A 34 9.90 25.07 3.06
C TYR A 34 9.27 24.04 2.11
N ASP A 35 8.51 24.47 1.10
CA ASP A 35 7.77 23.55 0.21
C ASP A 35 8.64 22.42 -0.38
N GLN A 36 9.91 22.70 -0.66
CA GLN A 36 10.88 21.70 -1.10
C GLN A 36 11.16 20.63 -0.03
N LEU A 37 11.44 21.05 1.21
CA LEU A 37 11.70 20.17 2.34
C LEU A 37 10.47 19.33 2.71
N LYS A 38 9.26 19.85 2.45
CA LYS A 38 7.99 19.15 2.65
C LYS A 38 7.84 17.98 1.68
N ASN A 39 8.18 18.19 0.41
CA ASN A 39 8.16 17.12 -0.60
C ASN A 39 9.20 16.06 -0.28
N ASP A 40 10.43 16.46 0.02
CA ASP A 40 11.52 15.55 0.40
C ASP A 40 11.16 14.72 1.64
N LEU A 41 10.55 15.36 2.66
CA LEU A 41 10.02 14.71 3.85
C LEU A 41 8.95 13.67 3.51
N MET A 42 8.02 14.01 2.63
CA MET A 42 6.94 13.11 2.22
C MET A 42 7.49 11.88 1.47
N GLU A 43 8.43 12.09 0.55
CA GLU A 43 9.10 11.02 -0.17
C GLU A 43 9.88 10.11 0.78
N PHE A 44 10.63 10.70 1.73
CA PHE A 44 11.33 9.96 2.76
C PHE A 44 10.39 9.09 3.60
N VAL A 45 9.29 9.66 4.09
CA VAL A 45 8.31 8.92 4.91
C VAL A 45 7.69 7.78 4.10
N LYS A 46 7.36 8.01 2.84
CA LYS A 46 6.83 6.98 1.94
C LYS A 46 7.82 5.84 1.73
N ALA A 47 9.09 6.16 1.46
CA ALA A 47 10.15 5.18 1.30
C ALA A 47 10.38 4.39 2.60
N ASN A 48 10.39 5.07 3.75
CA ASN A 48 10.56 4.43 5.05
C ASN A 48 9.39 3.48 5.40
N ARG A 49 8.15 3.85 5.08
CA ARG A 49 6.99 2.95 5.23
C ARG A 49 7.11 1.71 4.34
N ALA A 50 7.53 1.87 3.09
CA ALA A 50 7.77 0.75 2.18
C ALA A 50 8.88 -0.18 2.69
N LEU A 51 9.97 0.38 3.22
CA LEU A 51 11.07 -0.38 3.80
C LEU A 51 10.65 -1.18 5.04
N ILE A 52 9.86 -0.60 5.94
CA ILE A 52 9.29 -1.32 7.09
C ILE A 52 8.42 -2.49 6.62
N GLN A 53 7.59 -2.26 5.59
CA GLN A 53 6.74 -3.31 5.03
C GLN A 53 7.57 -4.45 4.42
N GLU A 54 8.64 -4.13 3.68
CA GLU A 54 9.55 -5.13 3.12
C GLU A 54 10.27 -5.92 4.22
N GLN A 55 10.71 -5.27 5.29
CA GLN A 55 11.34 -5.92 6.43
C GLN A 55 10.39 -6.88 7.15
N VAL A 56 9.13 -6.46 7.37
CA VAL A 56 8.10 -7.31 7.98
C VAL A 56 7.80 -8.52 7.10
N ASN A 57 7.64 -8.31 5.79
CA ASN A 57 7.41 -9.41 4.84
C ASN A 57 8.59 -10.40 4.83
N THR A 58 9.82 -9.88 4.84
CA THR A 58 11.04 -10.68 4.91
C THR A 58 11.09 -11.49 6.22
N SER A 59 10.81 -10.85 7.34
CA SER A 59 10.73 -11.50 8.65
C SER A 59 9.68 -12.62 8.69
N ILE A 60 8.49 -12.39 8.14
CA ILE A 60 7.42 -13.39 8.03
C ILE A 60 7.86 -14.58 7.18
N ILE A 61 8.49 -14.32 6.03
CA ILE A 61 9.01 -15.37 5.14
C ILE A 61 10.06 -16.24 5.86
N TYR A 62 10.99 -15.62 6.60
CA TYR A 62 12.05 -16.35 7.29
C TYR A 62 11.60 -17.07 8.57
N SER A 63 10.73 -16.44 9.37
CA SER A 63 10.28 -17.01 10.66
C SER A 63 9.21 -18.09 10.51
N HIS A 64 8.32 -17.94 9.53
CA HIS A 64 7.16 -18.82 9.34
C HIS A 64 6.97 -19.22 7.88
N PRO A 65 7.97 -19.86 7.24
CA PRO A 65 7.93 -20.16 5.81
C PRO A 65 6.76 -21.05 5.41
N GLN A 66 6.34 -22.00 6.27
CA GLN A 66 5.19 -22.87 5.99
C GLN A 66 3.86 -22.11 6.01
N ALA A 67 3.66 -21.22 6.99
CA ALA A 67 2.44 -20.41 7.10
C ALA A 67 2.34 -19.41 5.93
N TYR A 68 3.45 -18.77 5.57
CA TYR A 68 3.53 -17.89 4.40
C TYR A 68 3.22 -18.66 3.10
N TYR A 69 3.81 -19.84 2.91
CA TYR A 69 3.57 -20.67 1.73
C TYR A 69 2.10 -21.09 1.62
N ALA A 70 1.51 -21.56 2.71
CA ALA A 70 0.10 -21.96 2.75
C ALA A 70 -0.82 -20.76 2.47
N SER A 71 -0.58 -19.61 3.11
CA SER A 71 -1.35 -18.38 2.86
C SER A 71 -1.26 -17.94 1.40
N ARG A 72 -0.06 -17.94 0.81
CA ARG A 72 0.14 -17.58 -0.60
C ARG A 72 -0.60 -18.54 -1.53
N LYS A 73 -0.51 -19.84 -1.28
CA LYS A 73 -1.22 -20.87 -2.06
C LYS A 73 -2.74 -20.72 -1.97
N LEU A 74 -3.27 -20.41 -0.79
CA LEU A 74 -4.70 -20.15 -0.60
C LEU A 74 -5.14 -18.90 -1.40
N THR A 75 -4.37 -17.82 -1.37
CA THR A 75 -4.66 -16.61 -2.17
C THR A 75 -4.64 -16.88 -3.66
N GLU A 76 -3.66 -17.64 -4.16
CA GLU A 76 -3.60 -18.05 -5.58
C GLU A 76 -4.86 -18.82 -5.99
N ILE A 77 -5.31 -19.79 -5.17
CA ILE A 77 -6.52 -20.58 -5.42
C ILE A 77 -7.77 -19.70 -5.42
N LEU A 78 -7.90 -18.79 -4.45
CA LEU A 78 -9.05 -17.88 -4.36
C LEU A 78 -9.12 -16.96 -5.57
N ASN A 79 -8.00 -16.40 -6.01
CA ASN A 79 -7.94 -15.55 -7.19
C ASN A 79 -8.34 -16.34 -8.45
N GLN A 80 -7.77 -17.53 -8.65
CA GLN A 80 -8.12 -18.38 -9.79
C GLN A 80 -9.62 -18.69 -9.83
N LYS A 81 -10.20 -19.11 -8.70
CA LYS A 81 -11.64 -19.36 -8.59
C LYS A 81 -12.49 -18.13 -8.85
N SER A 82 -12.03 -16.95 -8.41
CA SER A 82 -12.74 -15.70 -8.66
C SER A 82 -12.79 -15.36 -10.16
N PHE A 83 -11.70 -15.61 -10.90
CA PHE A 83 -11.67 -15.43 -12.36
C PHE A 83 -12.56 -16.44 -13.08
N GLU A 84 -12.54 -17.70 -12.66
CA GLU A 84 -13.41 -18.75 -13.19
C GLU A 84 -14.88 -18.39 -13.00
N TYR A 85 -15.27 -18.00 -11.78
CA TYR A 85 -16.65 -17.58 -11.47
C TYR A 85 -17.11 -16.37 -12.28
N ILE A 86 -16.26 -15.35 -12.44
CA ILE A 86 -16.59 -14.16 -13.26
C ILE A 86 -16.79 -14.55 -14.73
N THR A 87 -16.00 -15.51 -15.22
CA THR A 87 -16.11 -16.00 -16.60
C THR A 87 -17.41 -16.77 -16.80
N GLU A 88 -17.78 -17.64 -15.85
CA GLU A 88 -19.06 -18.36 -15.84
C GLU A 88 -20.27 -17.41 -15.86
N ILE A 89 -20.25 -16.34 -15.05
CA ILE A 89 -21.31 -15.31 -15.08
C ILE A 89 -21.40 -14.66 -16.46
N SER A 90 -20.25 -14.27 -17.05
CA SER A 90 -20.23 -13.61 -18.35
C SER A 90 -20.80 -14.49 -19.46
N ASP A 91 -20.53 -15.80 -19.42
CA ASP A 91 -21.02 -16.75 -20.41
C ASP A 91 -22.51 -17.09 -20.20
N GLN A 92 -22.99 -17.10 -18.95
CA GLN A 92 -24.42 -17.19 -18.66
C GLN A 92 -25.19 -15.97 -19.16
N GLU A 93 -24.72 -14.75 -18.91
CA GLU A 93 -25.37 -13.52 -19.37
C GLU A 93 -25.46 -13.44 -20.91
N LYS A 94 -24.40 -13.88 -21.62
CA LYS A 94 -24.43 -13.98 -23.08
C LYS A 94 -25.48 -14.98 -23.55
N THR A 95 -25.54 -16.16 -22.93
CA THR A 95 -26.48 -17.23 -23.31
C THR A 95 -27.92 -16.78 -23.11
N GLN A 96 -28.22 -16.16 -21.96
CA GLN A 96 -29.54 -15.62 -21.65
C GLN A 96 -29.95 -14.50 -22.62
N CYS A 97 -29.01 -13.66 -23.07
CA CYS A 97 -29.26 -12.67 -24.10
C CYS A 97 -29.63 -13.30 -25.46
N TYR A 98 -28.96 -14.40 -25.84
CA TYR A 98 -29.30 -15.14 -27.07
C TYR A 98 -30.67 -15.84 -27.00
N GLU A 99 -31.04 -16.41 -25.85
CA GLU A 99 -32.36 -17.03 -25.65
C GLU A 99 -33.50 -15.99 -25.80
N CYS A 100 -33.34 -14.78 -25.24
CA CYS A 100 -34.32 -13.70 -25.40
C CYS A 100 -34.47 -13.19 -26.86
N ILE A 101 -33.47 -13.42 -27.73
CA ILE A 101 -33.53 -13.06 -29.16
C ILE A 101 -34.25 -14.13 -29.98
N ILE A 102 -34.18 -15.40 -29.55
CA ILE A 102 -34.80 -16.53 -30.28
C ILE A 102 -36.30 -16.68 -29.96
N GLU A 103 -36.76 -16.20 -28.81
CA GLU A 103 -38.18 -16.27 -28.39
C GLU A 103 -39.10 -15.15 -28.92
N ASN A 104 -38.61 -14.27 -29.81
CA ASN A 104 -39.35 -13.15 -30.43
C ASN A 104 -39.45 -13.30 -31.95
#